data_AF-A0A0P7Y499-F1
#
_entry.id   AF-A0A0P7Y499-F1
#
_cell.length_a   1.000
_cell.length_b   1.000
_cell.length_c   1.000
_cell.angle_alpha   90.00
_cell.angle_beta   90.00
_cell.angle_gamma   90.00
#
_symmetry.space_group_name_H-M   'P 1'
#
loop_
_entity.id
_entity.type
_entity.pdbx_description
1 polymer ?
#
loop_
_entity_poly.entity_id
_entity_poly.type
_entity_poly.pdbx_seq_one_letter_code
_entity_poly.pdbx_strand_id
1 'polypeptide(L)'
;MPLTRGLPIAGLLMMLVLAGCASRDTALNERLDDDAQGLSMERALILSHAQQSLGTPYRLGGNTPDGLDCSGLVEMVYQAVGISVPRTADQQFRQLPSVDTPRPGDVLFFGARQKATHVGIYRGQGQMIHAPGSGREVVSVPLDVDYWQQRFLGAASPTP
;
A
#
# COMPACT_ATOMS: atom_id res chain seq x y z
N MET A 1 7.93 -56.94 -67.44
CA MET A 1 6.93 -55.98 -67.99
C MET A 1 5.76 -56.81 -68.51
N PRO A 2 4.48 -56.48 -68.25
CA PRO A 2 3.84 -55.15 -68.09
C PRO A 2 3.48 -54.80 -66.62
N LEU A 3 3.46 -53.54 -66.16
CA LEU A 3 2.42 -52.48 -66.27
C LEU A 3 1.11 -52.91 -65.56
N THR A 4 0.45 -52.18 -64.64
CA THR A 4 0.33 -50.74 -64.36
C THR A 4 -0.48 -50.49 -63.07
N ARG A 5 -0.06 -49.47 -62.31
CA ARG A 5 -0.83 -48.39 -61.64
C ARG A 5 -2.16 -48.67 -60.91
N GLY A 6 -2.21 -48.26 -59.64
CA GLY A 6 -3.43 -47.88 -58.92
C GLY A 6 -3.12 -47.09 -57.65
N LEU A 7 -3.39 -45.79 -57.68
CA LEU A 7 -3.28 -44.85 -56.55
C LEU A 7 -4.59 -44.87 -55.75
N PRO A 8 -4.58 -44.87 -54.41
CA PRO A 8 -5.75 -44.43 -53.65
C PRO A 8 -5.54 -43.02 -53.08
N ILE A 9 -6.28 -42.06 -53.63
CA ILE A 9 -6.59 -40.77 -53.01
C ILE A 9 -7.83 -40.98 -52.11
N ALA A 10 -7.89 -40.18 -51.04
CA ALA A 10 -9.06 -39.85 -50.23
C ALA A 10 -9.32 -40.71 -48.99
N GLY A 11 -8.85 -40.19 -47.85
CA GLY A 11 -9.34 -40.54 -46.53
C GLY A 11 -9.21 -39.35 -45.58
N LEU A 12 -10.29 -38.58 -45.47
CA LEU A 12 -10.79 -37.94 -44.24
C LEU A 12 -9.80 -37.02 -43.47
N LEU A 13 -9.80 -35.71 -43.69
CA LEU A 13 -10.67 -34.72 -43.03
C LEU A 13 -10.65 -34.82 -41.49
N MET A 14 -9.74 -34.06 -40.86
CA MET A 14 -9.96 -33.55 -39.51
C MET A 14 -9.28 -32.17 -39.39
N MET A 15 -10.05 -31.14 -39.73
CA MET A 15 -9.81 -29.78 -39.25
C MET A 15 -9.87 -29.82 -37.72
N LEU A 16 -8.75 -29.53 -37.05
CA LEU A 16 -8.77 -29.09 -35.66
C LEU A 16 -8.52 -27.58 -35.67
N VAL A 17 -9.62 -26.86 -35.78
CA VAL A 17 -9.71 -25.42 -35.52
C VAL A 17 -9.46 -25.22 -34.02
N LEU A 18 -8.25 -24.80 -33.65
CA LEU A 18 -7.98 -24.24 -32.32
C LEU A 18 -8.53 -22.81 -32.26
N ALA A 19 -9.86 -22.70 -32.18
CA ALA A 19 -10.53 -21.49 -31.73
C ALA A 19 -10.92 -21.70 -30.26
N GLY A 20 -9.92 -21.63 -29.38
CA GLY A 20 -10.11 -21.61 -27.93
C GLY A 20 -10.02 -20.18 -27.42
N CYS A 21 -11.15 -19.58 -27.07
CA CYS A 21 -11.26 -18.20 -26.60
C CYS A 21 -10.57 -18.01 -25.23
N ALA A 22 -9.36 -17.45 -25.21
CA ALA A 22 -8.75 -16.91 -24.00
C ALA A 22 -9.23 -15.47 -23.79
N SER A 23 -10.46 -15.28 -23.29
CA SER A 23 -10.98 -13.97 -22.84
C SER A 23 -12.16 -14.13 -21.88
N ARG A 24 -12.01 -15.01 -20.89
CA ARG A 24 -12.92 -15.09 -19.74
C ARG A 24 -12.23 -14.96 -18.38
N ASP A 25 -10.89 -14.96 -18.35
CA ASP A 25 -10.13 -14.85 -17.09
C ASP A 25 -10.04 -13.40 -16.58
N THR A 26 -10.01 -12.40 -17.47
CA THR A 26 -9.84 -10.99 -17.06
C THR A 26 -11.04 -10.46 -16.26
N ALA A 27 -12.26 -10.74 -16.71
CA ALA A 27 -13.48 -10.23 -16.06
C ALA A 27 -13.86 -10.98 -14.76
N LEU A 28 -13.30 -12.18 -14.54
CA LEU A 28 -13.41 -12.88 -13.27
C LEU A 28 -12.33 -12.39 -12.29
N ASN A 29 -11.11 -12.11 -12.75
CA ASN A 29 -10.09 -11.46 -11.92
C ASN A 29 -10.55 -10.10 -11.41
N GLU A 30 -11.10 -9.24 -12.28
CA GLU A 30 -11.60 -7.91 -11.89
C GLU A 30 -12.74 -7.97 -10.85
N ARG A 31 -13.49 -9.08 -10.78
CA ARG A 31 -14.59 -9.28 -9.81
C ARG A 31 -14.16 -10.01 -8.54
N LEU A 32 -13.05 -10.73 -8.57
CA LEU A 32 -12.48 -11.39 -7.39
C LEU A 32 -11.63 -10.42 -6.54
N ASP A 33 -11.16 -9.32 -7.12
CA ASP A 33 -10.44 -8.26 -6.41
C ASP A 33 -11.35 -7.36 -5.57
N ASP A 34 -12.65 -7.27 -5.87
CA ASP A 34 -13.59 -6.33 -5.23
C ASP A 34 -14.28 -6.91 -3.97
N ASP A 35 -14.40 -8.25 -3.86
CA ASP A 35 -15.20 -8.92 -2.82
C ASP A 35 -14.38 -9.73 -1.77
N ALA A 36 -13.05 -9.74 -1.85
CA ALA A 36 -12.19 -10.48 -0.92
C ALA A 36 -11.40 -9.58 0.03
N GLN A 37 -11.78 -9.61 1.31
CA GLN A 37 -11.19 -8.95 2.48
C GLN A 37 -9.68 -9.21 2.66
N GLY A 38 -8.85 -8.48 1.91
CA GLY A 38 -7.39 -8.45 2.03
C GLY A 38 -6.89 -7.02 1.88
N LEU A 39 -5.74 -6.70 2.47
CA LEU A 39 -5.06 -5.44 2.17
C LEU A 39 -4.61 -5.49 0.71
N SER A 40 -4.78 -4.38 -0.03
CA SER A 40 -4.14 -4.24 -1.33
C SER A 40 -2.63 -4.48 -1.19
N MET A 41 -1.98 -4.91 -2.27
CA MET A 41 -0.54 -5.18 -2.24
C MET A 41 0.25 -3.95 -1.77
N GLU A 42 -0.15 -2.75 -2.21
CA GLU A 42 0.45 -1.49 -1.79
C GLU A 42 0.32 -1.28 -0.28
N ARG A 43 -0.86 -1.53 0.30
CA ARG A 43 -1.08 -1.40 1.74
C ARG A 43 -0.27 -2.42 2.53
N ALA A 44 -0.18 -3.65 2.05
CA ALA A 44 0.66 -4.68 2.65
C ALA A 44 2.15 -4.27 2.65
N LEU A 45 2.64 -3.70 1.54
CA LEU A 45 4.01 -3.19 1.43
C LEU A 45 4.25 -1.97 2.32
N ILE A 46 3.33 -0.99 2.36
CA ILE A 46 3.40 0.17 3.26
C ILE A 46 3.55 -0.30 4.72
N LEU A 47 2.70 -1.23 5.16
CA LEU A 47 2.77 -1.77 6.51
C LEU A 47 4.04 -2.57 6.75
N SER A 48 4.52 -3.34 5.77
CA SER A 48 5.78 -4.08 5.86
C SER A 48 6.96 -3.13 6.05
N HIS A 49 7.07 -2.06 5.24
CA HIS A 49 8.12 -1.06 5.38
C HIS A 49 8.02 -0.28 6.70
N ALA A 50 6.80 0.05 7.15
CA ALA A 50 6.58 0.68 8.45
C ALA A 50 7.04 -0.23 9.61
N GLN A 51 6.75 -1.54 9.52
CA GLN A 51 7.19 -2.52 10.52
C GLN A 51 8.70 -2.72 10.52
N GLN A 52 9.33 -2.77 9.33
CA GLN A 52 10.79 -2.86 9.21
C GLN A 52 11.52 -1.63 9.76
N SER A 53 10.83 -0.49 9.83
CA SER A 53 11.38 0.75 10.38
C SER A 53 11.40 0.78 11.91
N LEU A 54 10.76 -0.17 12.60
CA LEU A 54 10.77 -0.23 14.07
C LEU A 54 12.21 -0.33 14.59
N GLY A 55 12.56 0.49 15.58
CA GLY A 55 13.92 0.59 16.11
C GLY A 55 14.84 1.55 15.36
N THR A 56 14.44 2.11 14.20
CA THR A 56 15.24 3.14 13.53
C THR A 56 15.32 4.40 14.42
N PRO A 57 16.53 4.96 14.69
CA PRO A 57 16.67 6.15 15.50
C PRO A 57 15.97 7.37 14.92
N TYR A 58 15.38 8.18 15.79
CA TYR A 58 14.83 9.45 15.37
C TYR A 58 15.95 10.41 14.92
N ARG A 59 15.79 11.00 13.74
CA ARG A 59 16.61 12.12 13.25
C ARG A 59 15.70 13.17 12.63
N LEU A 60 15.73 14.39 13.15
CA LEU A 60 15.01 15.52 12.54
C LEU A 60 15.52 15.72 11.10
N GLY A 61 14.60 15.78 10.14
CA GLY A 61 14.96 15.85 8.72
C GLY A 61 15.26 14.48 8.09
N GLY A 62 15.33 13.40 8.89
CA GLY A 62 15.60 12.05 8.41
C GLY A 62 14.45 11.41 7.67
N ASN A 63 14.76 10.71 6.58
CA ASN A 63 13.85 9.95 5.73
C ASN A 63 14.54 8.72 5.13
N THR A 64 15.56 8.18 5.82
CA THR A 64 16.33 7.00 5.40
C THR A 64 16.33 5.92 6.48
N PRO A 65 16.65 4.65 6.18
CA PRO A 65 16.62 3.57 7.18
C PRO A 65 17.55 3.79 8.37
N ASP A 66 18.56 4.68 8.24
CA ASP A 66 19.53 5.03 9.29
C ASP A 66 19.04 6.17 10.21
N GLY A 67 17.90 6.79 9.87
CA GLY A 67 17.35 7.89 10.65
C GLY A 67 16.07 8.48 10.07
N LEU A 68 15.05 8.58 10.92
CA LEU A 68 13.70 8.99 10.52
C LEU A 68 13.15 10.11 11.41
N ASP A 69 12.46 11.09 10.84
CA ASP A 69 11.45 11.86 11.56
C ASP A 69 10.04 11.35 11.26
N CYS A 70 9.03 11.91 11.94
CA CYS A 70 7.66 11.41 11.85
C CYS A 70 7.13 11.45 10.41
N SER A 71 7.34 12.56 9.71
CA SER A 71 6.91 12.74 8.32
C SER A 71 7.82 12.06 7.31
N GLY A 72 9.11 11.91 7.62
CA GLY A 72 10.09 11.19 6.80
C GLY A 72 9.88 9.67 6.84
N LEU A 73 9.36 9.12 7.95
CA LEU A 73 8.86 7.74 8.00
C LEU A 73 7.73 7.55 6.98
N VAL A 74 6.74 8.45 6.97
CA VAL A 74 5.62 8.40 6.01
C VAL A 74 6.15 8.53 4.58
N GLU A 75 7.02 9.52 4.32
CA GLU A 75 7.64 9.71 3.01
C GLU A 75 8.35 8.44 2.51
N MET A 76 9.19 7.82 3.33
CA MET A 76 9.92 6.61 2.97
C MET A 76 8.98 5.45 2.63
N VAL A 77 7.99 5.15 3.47
CA VAL A 77 7.14 3.95 3.25
C VAL A 77 6.27 4.08 2.01
N TYR A 78 5.78 5.28 1.71
CA TYR A 78 4.97 5.53 0.52
C TYR A 78 5.83 5.59 -0.73
N GLN A 79 7.04 6.16 -0.64
CA GLN A 79 8.00 6.16 -1.74
C GLN A 79 8.40 4.74 -2.15
N ALA A 80 8.48 3.81 -1.21
CA ALA A 80 8.78 2.40 -1.48
C ALA A 80 7.72 1.70 -2.36
N VAL A 81 6.48 2.23 -2.39
CA VAL A 81 5.40 1.75 -3.27
C VAL A 81 5.10 2.72 -4.41
N GLY A 82 5.99 3.69 -4.68
CA GLY A 82 5.88 4.62 -5.80
C GLY A 82 4.88 5.77 -5.58
N ILE A 83 4.45 6.02 -4.34
CA ILE A 83 3.53 7.12 -4.00
C ILE A 83 4.34 8.27 -3.38
N SER A 84 4.34 9.42 -4.04
CA SER A 84 4.95 10.64 -3.51
C SER A 84 4.04 11.33 -2.51
N VAL A 85 4.57 11.70 -1.35
CA VAL A 85 3.86 12.48 -0.33
C VAL A 85 4.68 13.73 0.05
N PRO A 86 4.05 14.81 0.52
CA PRO A 86 4.80 16.00 0.95
C PRO A 86 5.76 15.72 2.12
N ARG A 87 6.83 16.50 2.23
CA ARG A 87 7.91 16.24 3.21
C ARG A 87 7.51 16.43 4.67
N THR A 88 6.63 17.39 4.97
CA THR A 88 6.31 17.76 6.37
C THR A 88 4.92 17.30 6.78
N ALA A 89 4.74 17.00 8.08
CA ALA A 89 3.45 16.55 8.61
C ALA A 89 2.29 17.50 8.30
N ASP A 90 2.50 18.83 8.36
CA ASP A 90 1.46 19.82 8.05
C ASP A 90 1.13 19.87 6.55
N GLN A 91 2.13 19.73 5.67
CA GLN A 91 1.86 19.64 4.23
C GLN A 91 1.11 18.35 3.89
N GLN A 92 1.50 17.22 4.48
CA GLN A 92 0.81 15.94 4.34
C GLN A 92 -0.66 16.07 4.78
N PHE A 93 -0.92 16.66 5.95
CA PHE A 93 -2.27 16.88 6.46
C PHE A 93 -3.13 17.76 5.53
N ARG A 94 -2.53 18.79 4.91
CA ARG A 94 -3.26 19.72 4.03
C ARG A 94 -3.51 19.20 2.62
N GLN A 95 -2.67 18.29 2.13
CA GLN A 95 -2.63 17.94 0.70
C GLN A 95 -3.03 16.49 0.42
N LEU A 96 -2.92 15.59 1.39
CA LEU A 96 -3.30 14.20 1.19
C LEU A 96 -4.84 14.03 1.25
N PRO A 97 -5.43 13.07 0.51
CA PRO A 97 -6.87 12.87 0.49
C PRO A 97 -7.38 12.43 1.87
N SER A 98 -8.22 13.25 2.49
CA SER A 98 -8.74 12.95 3.84
C SER A 98 -9.70 11.77 3.81
N VAL A 99 -9.71 10.99 4.90
CA VAL A 99 -10.65 9.89 5.11
C VAL A 99 -11.23 9.94 6.52
N ASP A 100 -12.51 9.61 6.66
CA ASP A 100 -13.18 9.61 7.97
C ASP A 100 -12.88 8.34 8.77
N THR A 101 -12.72 7.22 8.08
CA THR A 101 -12.45 5.91 8.68
C THR A 101 -11.11 5.38 8.17
N PRO A 102 -10.03 5.49 8.95
CA PRO A 102 -8.72 5.04 8.52
C PRO A 102 -8.64 3.51 8.45
N ARG A 103 -7.97 3.01 7.42
CA ARG A 103 -7.62 1.60 7.21
C ARG A 103 -6.13 1.38 7.48
N PRO A 104 -5.69 0.16 7.82
CA PRO A 104 -4.26 -0.13 7.96
C PRO A 104 -3.47 0.33 6.73
N GLY A 105 -2.40 1.07 6.98
CA GLY A 105 -1.59 1.75 5.99
C GLY A 105 -1.91 3.24 5.85
N ASP A 106 -3.04 3.74 6.33
CA ASP A 106 -3.39 5.18 6.25
C ASP A 106 -2.56 6.03 7.20
N VAL A 107 -2.54 7.34 6.93
CA VAL A 107 -1.78 8.32 7.70
C VAL A 107 -2.67 8.98 8.75
N LEU A 108 -2.21 9.05 9.99
CA LEU A 108 -2.90 9.70 11.11
C LEU A 108 -2.17 11.00 11.49
N PHE A 109 -2.91 12.08 11.65
CA PHE A 109 -2.37 13.40 11.95
C PHE A 109 -2.69 13.86 13.36
N PHE A 110 -1.69 14.45 14.02
CA PHE A 110 -1.81 14.96 15.37
C PHE A 110 -1.24 16.37 15.49
N GLY A 111 -1.87 17.19 16.32
CA GLY A 111 -1.47 18.56 16.58
C GLY A 111 -2.54 19.36 17.29
N ALA A 112 -2.62 20.65 17.00
CA ALA A 112 -3.59 21.57 17.59
C ALA A 112 -3.92 22.69 16.61
N ARG A 113 -5.10 23.32 16.78
CA ARG A 113 -5.53 24.50 15.98
C ARG A 113 -5.41 24.26 14.46
N GLN A 114 -5.81 23.08 13.98
CA GLN A 114 -5.75 22.69 12.56
C GLN A 114 -4.35 22.77 11.92
N LYS A 115 -3.32 22.56 12.73
CA LYS A 115 -1.93 22.46 12.28
C LYS A 115 -1.36 21.13 12.74
N ALA A 116 -0.98 20.27 11.80
CA ALA A 116 -0.36 19.01 12.14
C ALA A 116 1.11 19.24 12.52
N THR A 117 1.49 18.76 13.70
CA THR A 117 2.87 18.82 14.21
C THR A 117 3.48 17.44 14.32
N HIS A 118 2.68 16.39 14.19
CA HIS A 118 3.10 15.00 14.28
C HIS A 118 2.23 14.13 13.38
N VAL A 119 2.80 13.02 12.92
CA VAL A 119 2.14 12.07 12.02
C VAL A 119 2.58 10.63 12.32
N GLY A 120 1.73 9.66 12.01
CA GLY A 120 2.04 8.23 12.12
C GLY A 120 1.25 7.40 11.11
N ILE A 121 1.66 6.14 10.91
CA ILE A 121 0.99 5.21 10.00
C ILE A 121 0.07 4.30 10.82
N TYR A 122 -1.21 4.24 10.48
CA TYR A 122 -2.17 3.38 11.14
C TYR A 122 -1.84 1.92 10.84
N ARG A 123 -1.59 1.13 11.88
CA ARG A 123 -1.26 -0.31 11.77
C ARG A 123 -2.52 -1.20 11.80
N GLY A 124 -3.67 -0.61 12.10
CA GLY A 124 -4.88 -1.35 12.47
C GLY A 124 -4.96 -1.60 13.97
N GLN A 125 -6.09 -2.17 14.41
CA GLN A 125 -6.32 -2.56 15.81
C GLN A 125 -6.09 -1.42 16.82
N GLY A 126 -6.41 -0.17 16.44
CA GLY A 126 -6.23 0.99 17.31
C GLY A 126 -4.76 1.33 17.59
N GLN A 127 -3.82 0.91 16.73
CA GLN A 127 -2.39 1.20 16.88
C GLN A 127 -1.82 1.98 15.70
N MET A 128 -0.75 2.73 15.95
CA MET A 128 0.06 3.33 14.89
C MET A 128 1.54 2.99 15.04
N ILE A 129 2.30 3.17 13.97
CA ILE A 129 3.77 3.21 13.96
C ILE A 129 4.20 4.66 13.69
N HIS A 130 5.12 5.19 14.50
CA HIS A 130 5.60 6.56 14.34
C HIS A 130 7.04 6.73 14.84
N ALA A 131 7.74 7.75 14.33
CA ALA A 131 9.02 8.22 14.86
C ALA A 131 8.76 9.36 15.88
N PRO A 132 8.87 9.12 17.20
CA PRO A 132 8.19 9.95 18.19
C PRO A 132 8.90 11.28 18.53
N GLY A 133 10.21 11.40 18.24
CA GLY A 133 11.02 12.59 18.54
C GLY A 133 12.42 12.24 19.05
N SER A 134 13.27 13.25 19.23
CA SER A 134 14.69 13.11 19.61
C SER A 134 14.93 12.18 20.81
N GLY A 135 16.02 11.40 20.74
CA GLY A 135 16.43 10.48 21.80
C GLY A 135 15.62 9.18 21.87
N ARG A 136 14.78 8.92 20.87
CA ARG A 136 13.93 7.73 20.78
C ARG A 136 14.02 7.12 19.38
N GLU A 137 13.40 5.96 19.23
CA GLU A 137 13.34 5.19 17.99
C GLU A 137 11.90 5.06 17.51
N VAL A 138 11.73 4.69 16.24
CA VAL A 138 10.43 4.34 15.68
C VAL A 138 9.80 3.21 16.48
N VAL A 139 8.55 3.40 16.88
CA VAL A 139 7.84 2.50 17.80
C VAL A 139 6.37 2.38 17.41
N SER A 140 5.73 1.30 17.83
CA SER A 140 4.27 1.16 17.74
C SER A 140 3.60 1.48 19.08
N VAL A 141 2.52 2.26 19.03
CA VAL A 141 1.79 2.71 20.22
C VAL A 141 0.28 2.55 20.04
N PRO A 142 -0.47 2.29 21.11
CA PRO A 142 -1.92 2.35 21.08
C PRO A 142 -2.42 3.80 20.95
N LEU A 143 -3.56 3.97 20.30
CA LEU A 143 -4.20 5.27 20.06
C LEU A 143 -5.24 5.62 21.14
N ASP A 144 -5.74 4.64 21.89
CA ASP A 144 -6.75 4.77 22.95
C ASP A 144 -6.16 5.33 24.26
N VAL A 145 -5.23 6.27 24.15
CA VAL A 145 -4.66 7.02 25.27
C VAL A 145 -4.93 8.51 25.08
N ASP A 146 -5.23 9.20 26.19
CA ASP A 146 -5.65 10.61 26.21
C ASP A 146 -4.75 11.53 25.38
N TYR A 147 -3.45 11.28 25.40
CA TYR A 147 -2.48 12.09 24.66
C TYR A 147 -2.79 12.16 23.16
N TRP A 148 -3.08 11.02 22.53
CA TRP A 148 -3.38 10.93 21.10
C TRP A 148 -4.80 11.38 20.79
N GLN A 149 -5.77 11.00 21.62
CA GLN A 149 -7.17 11.39 21.44
C GLN A 149 -7.35 12.91 21.46
N GLN A 150 -6.70 13.61 22.40
CA GLN A 150 -6.80 15.07 22.52
C GLN A 150 -6.11 15.84 21.38
N ARG A 151 -5.20 15.18 20.63
CA ARG A 151 -4.40 15.81 19.58
C ARG A 151 -4.80 15.38 18.18
N PHE A 152 -5.70 14.41 18.05
CA PHE A 152 -6.10 13.87 16.76
C PHE A 152 -6.73 14.97 15.89
N LEU A 153 -6.21 15.13 14.67
CA LEU A 153 -6.70 16.11 13.70
C LEU A 153 -7.47 15.46 12.54
N GLY A 154 -7.18 14.20 12.23
CA GLY A 154 -7.79 13.48 11.12
C GLY A 154 -6.87 12.42 10.54
N ALA A 155 -7.34 11.80 9.46
CA ALA A 155 -6.60 10.78 8.73
C ALA A 155 -6.63 11.05 7.21
N ALA A 156 -5.68 10.46 6.47
CA ALA A 156 -5.65 10.50 5.01
C ALA A 156 -5.25 9.15 4.41
N SER A 157 -5.74 8.88 3.20
CA SER A 157 -5.39 7.72 2.38
C SER A 157 -4.71 8.18 1.09
N PRO A 158 -3.37 8.19 1.04
CA PRO A 158 -2.61 8.44 -0.19
C PRO A 158 -2.70 7.30 -1.20
N THR A 159 -3.04 6.10 -0.75
CA THR A 159 -3.32 4.95 -1.63
C THR A 159 -4.73 5.11 -2.22
N PRO A 160 -4.90 4.94 -3.55
CA PRO A 160 -6.21 4.93 -4.21
C PRO A 160 -7.20 3.92 -3.62
#